data_AF-A0A3B8R804-F1
#
_entry.id   AF-A0A3B8R804-F1
#
_cell.length_a   1.000
_cell.length_b   1.000
_cell.length_c   1.000
_cell.angle_alpha   90.00
_cell.angle_beta   90.00
_cell.angle_gamma   90.00
#
_symmetry.space_group_name_H-M   'P 1'
#
loop_
_entity.id
_entity.type
_entity.pdbx_description
1 polymer ?
#
loop_
_entity_poly.entity_id
_entity_poly.type
_entity_poly.pdbx_seq_one_letter_code
_entity_poly.pdbx_strand_id
1 'polypeptide(L)' 'VLDQPSHEAMAAASAALGLSYYFIPVSPRGLTQDNVDDMRAALAASSGPVFAYCRSGNRSGILLQAATQGGS' A
#
# COMPACT_ATOMS: atom_id res chain seq x y z
N VAL A 1 -17.67 14.80 -4.47
CA VAL A 1 -17.05 13.62 -5.10
C VAL A 1 -16.38 12.82 -4.00
N LEU A 2 -17.07 11.81 -3.45
CA LEU A 2 -16.54 10.89 -2.45
C LEU A 2 -16.38 9.51 -3.12
N ASP A 3 -15.57 9.44 -4.17
CA ASP A 3 -15.50 8.26 -5.05
C ASP A 3 -14.58 7.14 -4.54
N GLN A 4 -14.04 7.25 -3.32
CA GLN A 4 -13.25 6.18 -2.71
C GLN A 4 -13.73 5.85 -1.29
N PRO A 5 -13.81 4.56 -0.92
CA PRO A 5 -14.05 4.15 0.46
C PRO A 5 -12.91 4.65 1.36
N SER A 6 -13.22 4.89 2.64
CA SER A 6 -12.20 5.21 3.64
C SER A 6 -11.25 4.03 3.82
N HIS A 7 -10.03 4.31 4.30
CA HIS A 7 -9.09 3.24 4.64
C HIS A 7 -9.64 2.33 5.74
N GLU A 8 -10.47 2.85 6.66
CA GLU A 8 -11.15 2.06 7.69
C GLU A 8 -12.14 1.07 7.09
N ALA A 9 -12.96 1.51 6.13
CA ALA A 9 -13.89 0.63 5.43
C ALA A 9 -13.15 -0.49 4.66
N MET A 10 -12.02 -0.14 4.05
CA MET A 10 -11.16 -1.11 3.36
C MET A 10 -10.48 -2.08 4.32
N ALA A 11 -9.99 -1.61 5.47
CA ALA A 11 -9.42 -2.45 6.51
C ALA A 11 -10.44 -3.46 7.05
N ALA A 12 -11.68 -3.01 7.31
CA ALA A 12 -12.76 -3.88 7.75
C ALA A 12 -13.12 -4.94 6.70
N ALA A 13 -13.21 -4.55 5.43
CA ALA A 13 -13.47 -5.48 4.33
C ALA A 13 -12.35 -6.51 4.14
N SER A 14 -11.08 -6.08 4.22
CA SER A 14 -9.92 -6.98 4.18
C SER A 14 -9.96 -7.98 5.34
N ALA A 15 -10.21 -7.51 6.56
CA ALA A 15 -10.30 -8.38 7.73
C ALA A 15 -11.44 -9.42 7.61
N ALA A 16 -12.60 -9.03 7.10
CA ALA A 16 -13.73 -9.94 6.85
C ALA A 16 -13.41 -11.06 5.84
N LEU A 17 -12.41 -10.84 4.98
CA LEU A 17 -11.91 -11.81 4.00
C LEU A 17 -10.65 -12.55 4.47
N GLY A 18 -10.19 -12.31 5.71
CA GLY A 18 -8.96 -12.91 6.25
C GLY A 18 -7.68 -12.34 5.62
N LEU A 19 -7.74 -11.14 5.03
CA LEU A 19 -6.60 -10.47 4.43
C LEU A 19 -5.94 -9.52 5.42
N SER A 20 -4.60 -9.53 5.47
CA SER A 20 -3.84 -8.47 6.13
C SER A 20 -4.00 -7.14 5.39
N TYR A 21 -4.13 -6.05 6.13
CA TYR A 21 -4.29 -4.70 5.57
C TYR A 21 -3.18 -3.78 6.09
N TYR A 22 -2.54 -3.07 5.16
CA TYR A 22 -1.49 -2.09 5.47
C TYR A 22 -1.88 -0.73 4.90
N PHE A 23 -1.89 0.29 5.74
CA PHE A 23 -2.21 1.65 5.35
C PHE A 23 -0.95 2.50 5.23
N ILE A 24 -0.54 2.81 4.00
CA ILE A 24 0.66 3.61 3.71
C ILE A 24 0.24 4.89 2.97
N PRO A 25 -0.01 6.00 3.68
CA PRO A 25 -0.51 7.22 3.09
C PRO A 25 0.59 7.98 2.33
N VAL A 26 0.44 8.08 1.00
CA VAL A 26 1.27 8.94 0.15
C VAL A 26 0.62 10.30 0.01
N SER A 27 1.27 11.32 0.56
CA SER A 27 0.79 12.71 0.52
C SER A 27 0.84 13.30 -0.90
N PRO A 28 0.07 14.37 -1.19
CA PRO A 28 0.20 15.10 -2.46
C PRO A 28 1.59 15.70 -2.71
N ARG A 29 2.44 15.80 -1.68
CA ARG A 29 3.81 16.33 -1.78
C ARG A 29 4.80 15.33 -2.38
N GLY A 30 4.39 14.07 -2.56
CA GLY A 30 5.20 13.02 -3.16
C GLY A 30 5.45 11.83 -2.25
N LEU A 31 6.23 10.89 -2.77
CA LEU A 31 6.69 9.68 -2.09
C LEU A 31 7.82 10.03 -1.10
N THR A 32 7.81 9.44 0.09
CA THR A 32 8.90 9.57 1.07
C THR A 32 9.66 8.26 1.21
N GLN A 33 10.86 8.33 1.81
CA GLN A 33 11.62 7.13 2.16
C GLN A 33 10.85 6.26 3.16
N ASP A 34 10.17 6.88 4.13
CA ASP A 34 9.30 6.17 5.08
C ASP A 34 8.22 5.34 4.38
N ASN A 35 7.59 5.89 3.32
CA ASN A 35 6.61 5.12 2.55
C ASN A 35 7.23 3.87 1.92
N VAL A 36 8.46 3.98 1.42
CA VAL A 36 9.21 2.87 0.82
C VAL A 36 9.52 1.81 1.87
N ASP A 37 9.96 2.22 3.06
CA ASP A 37 10.30 1.30 4.14
C ASP A 37 9.07 0.61 4.74
N ASP A 38 7.95 1.33 4.86
CA ASP A 38 6.65 0.75 5.24
C ASP A 38 6.19 -0.30 4.21
N MET A 39 6.36 -0.01 2.91
CA MET A 39 6.00 -0.96 1.85
C MET A 39 6.90 -2.20 1.89
N ARG A 40 8.22 -2.03 2.13
CA ARG A 40 9.14 -3.16 2.31
C ARG A 40 8.76 -4.02 3.51
N ALA A 41 8.40 -3.40 4.63
CA ALA A 41 7.94 -4.11 5.81
C ALA A 41 6.65 -4.90 5.53
N ALA A 42 5.68 -4.29 4.83
CA ALA A 42 4.44 -4.96 4.44
C ALA A 42 4.67 -6.15 3.50
N LEU A 43 5.59 -6.01 2.53
CA LEU A 43 5.99 -7.09 1.63
C LEU A 43 6.69 -8.22 2.39
N ALA A 44 7.62 -7.91 3.28
CA ALA A 44 8.35 -8.91 4.08
C ALA A 44 7.45 -9.66 5.07
N ALA A 45 6.44 -8.98 5.63
CA ALA A 45 5.46 -9.58 6.53
C ALA A 45 4.39 -10.42 5.79
N SER A 46 4.29 -10.30 4.48
CA SER A 46 3.29 -11.01 3.67
C SER A 46 3.85 -12.33 3.16
N SER A 47 3.19 -13.44 3.50
CA SER A 47 3.58 -14.79 3.06
C SER A 47 3.08 -15.16 1.66
N GLY A 48 2.49 -14.22 0.93
CA GLY A 48 1.81 -14.45 -0.34
C GLY A 48 1.71 -13.17 -1.20
N PRO A 49 0.96 -13.24 -2.32
CA PRO A 49 0.80 -12.11 -3.22
C PRO A 49 0.23 -10.87 -2.52
N VAL A 50 0.78 -9.70 -2.83
CA VAL A 50 0.34 -8.40 -2.28
C VAL A 50 -0.39 -7.61 -3.36
N PHE A 51 -1.57 -7.08 -3.02
CA PHE A 51 -2.34 -6.17 -3.86
C PHE A 51 -2.21 -4.73 -3.36
N ALA A 52 -1.43 -3.91 -4.07
CA ALA A 52 -1.23 -2.50 -3.75
C ALA A 52 -2.13 -1.60 -4.63
N TYR A 53 -2.90 -0.69 -4.01
CA TYR A 53 -3.84 0.18 -4.74
C TYR A 53 -3.82 1.62 -4.24
N CYS A 54 -4.27 2.53 -5.10
CA CYS A 54 -4.61 3.92 -4.77
C CYS A 54 -5.73 4.39 -5.73
N ARG A 55 -6.08 5.69 -5.74
CA ARG A 55 -7.14 6.23 -6.64
C ARG A 55 -7.00 5.83 -8.11
N SER A 56 -5.81 5.96 -8.68
CA SER A 56 -5.58 5.70 -10.11
C SER A 56 -4.49 4.65 -10.34
N GLY A 57 -4.07 3.92 -9.31
CA GLY A 57 -2.95 2.97 -9.36
C GLY A 57 -1.54 3.58 -9.41
N ASN A 58 -1.39 4.84 -9.86
CA ASN A 58 -0.05 5.44 -10.09
C ASN A 58 0.85 5.46 -8.83
N ARG A 59 0.32 5.95 -7.70
CA ARG A 59 1.12 6.08 -6.45
C ARG A 59 1.53 4.72 -5.89
N SER A 60 0.60 3.77 -5.86
CA SER A 60 0.87 2.42 -5.38
C SER A 60 1.84 1.67 -6.30
N GLY A 61 1.75 1.85 -7.61
CA GLY A 61 2.69 1.28 -8.57
C GLY A 61 4.11 1.80 -8.41
N ILE A 62 4.28 3.13 -8.35
CA ILE A 62 5.60 3.76 -8.12
C ILE A 62 6.18 3.32 -6.77
N LEU A 63 5.37 3.28 -5.72
CA LEU A 63 5.83 2.86 -4.39
C LEU A 63 6.28 1.40 -4.38
N LEU A 64 5.50 0.50 -4.99
CA LEU A 64 5.87 -0.91 -5.11
C LEU A 64 7.17 -1.09 -5.90
N GLN A 65 7.33 -0.34 -7.00
CA GLN A 65 8.54 -0.32 -7.79
C GLN A 65 9.75 0.14 -6.95
N ALA A 66 9.63 1.26 -6.24
CA ALA A 66 10.70 1.78 -5.37
C ALA A 66 11.08 0.79 -4.24
N ALA A 67 10.09 0.12 -3.65
CA ALA A 67 10.31 -0.85 -2.58
C ALA A 67 11.05 -2.11 -3.06
N THR A 68 10.77 -2.56 -4.29
CA THR A 68 11.30 -3.81 -4.86
C THR A 68 12.62 -3.64 -5.62
N GLN A 69 12.95 -2.45 -6.08
CA GLN A 69 14.18 -2.17 -6.84
C GLN A 69 15.46 -2.04 -5.99
N GLY A 70 15.37 -2.09 -4.66
CA GLY A 70 16.50 -1.87 -3.74
C GLY A 70 17.26 -3.12 -3.29
N GLY A 71 17.07 -4.27 -3.94
CA GLY A 71 17.79 -5.51 -3.63
C GLY A 71 18.94 -5.75 -4.59
N SER A 72 20.13 -5.24 -4.27
CA SER A 72 21.41 -5.68 -4.84
C SER A 72 22.49 -5.59 -3.78
#